data_AF-A0A428ZME8-F1
#
_entry.id   AF-A0A428ZME8-F1
#
_cell.length_a   1.000
_cell.length_b   1.000
_cell.length_c   1.000
_cell.angle_alpha   90.00
_cell.angle_beta   90.00
_cell.angle_gamma   90.00
#
_symmetry.space_group_name_H-M   'P 1'
#
loop_
_entity.id
_entity.type
_entity.pdbx_description
1 polymer ?
#
loop_
_entity_poly.entity_id
_entity_poly.type
_entity_poly.pdbx_seq_one_letter_code
_entity_poly.pdbx_strand_id
1 'polypeptide(L)'
;MSQMPQLSACPSCEWPLESGDRFCGACGYDLSAVPVRPDDHPTIALNGSAPPPVPGGPDPGWPAAPAPEGPAVPAPAHLPDPTGTDPGGAALPPGT
;
A
#
# COMPACT_ATOMS: atom_id res chain seq x y z
N MET A 1 -8.10 -21.40 16.05
CA MET A 1 -9.04 -20.28 16.27
C MET A 1 -8.80 -19.26 15.17
N SER A 2 -9.71 -19.13 14.20
CA SER A 2 -9.57 -18.14 13.13
C SER A 2 -10.01 -16.79 13.69
N GLN A 3 -9.06 -15.89 13.94
CA GLN A 3 -9.38 -14.50 14.26
C GLN A 3 -9.98 -13.88 13.00
N MET A 4 -11.28 -13.57 13.03
CA MET A 4 -11.89 -12.75 12.00
C MET A 4 -11.37 -11.31 12.16
N PRO A 5 -10.95 -10.63 11.08
CA PRO A 5 -10.65 -9.21 11.13
C PRO A 5 -11.88 -8.48 11.69
N GLN A 6 -11.70 -7.68 12.74
CA GLN A 6 -12.78 -6.90 13.35
C GLN A 6 -13.12 -5.72 12.43
N LEU A 7 -13.85 -5.98 11.34
CA LEU A 7 -14.27 -4.98 10.37
C LEU A 7 -15.49 -4.22 10.91
N SER A 8 -15.40 -2.89 10.96
CA SER A 8 -16.52 -2.04 11.38
C SER A 8 -17.59 -1.84 10.29
N ALA A 9 -17.24 -2.09 9.02
CA ALA A 9 -18.14 -1.92 7.87
C ALA A 9 -17.73 -2.85 6.70
N CYS A 10 -18.69 -3.14 5.81
CA CYS A 10 -18.48 -3.92 4.60
C CYS A 10 -17.58 -3.17 3.61
N PRO A 11 -16.47 -3.77 3.10
CA PRO A 11 -15.57 -3.10 2.17
C PRO A 11 -16.16 -2.88 0.76
N SER A 12 -17.32 -3.50 0.46
CA SER A 12 -17.98 -3.38 -0.84
C SER A 12 -19.13 -2.38 -0.87
N CYS A 13 -19.78 -2.11 0.26
CA CYS A 13 -20.99 -1.28 0.29
C CYS A 13 -21.10 -0.38 1.54
N GLU A 14 -20.04 -0.29 2.34
CA GLU A 14 -19.96 0.47 3.59
C GLU A 14 -21.03 0.12 4.66
N TRP A 15 -21.79 -0.95 4.47
CA TRP A 15 -22.85 -1.32 5.41
C TRP A 15 -22.29 -1.75 6.77
N PRO A 16 -22.85 -1.30 7.91
CA PRO A 16 -22.42 -1.71 9.25
C PRO A 16 -22.48 -3.24 9.42
N LEU A 17 -21.39 -3.85 9.90
CA LEU A 17 -21.31 -5.30 10.06
C LEU A 17 -21.60 -5.73 11.50
N GLU A 18 -22.36 -6.80 11.66
CA GLU A 18 -22.53 -7.47 12.94
C GLU A 18 -21.36 -8.43 13.18
N SER A 19 -20.93 -8.55 14.44
CA SER A 19 -19.84 -9.45 14.81
C SER A 19 -20.26 -10.91 14.59
N GLY A 20 -19.50 -11.66 13.79
CA GLY A 20 -19.77 -13.07 13.50
C GLY A 20 -20.22 -13.37 12.07
N ASP A 21 -20.55 -12.36 11.27
CA ASP A 21 -21.05 -12.58 9.92
C ASP A 21 -20.00 -13.12 8.95
N ARG A 22 -20.35 -14.19 8.23
CA ARG A 22 -19.53 -14.75 7.13
C ARG A 22 -19.73 -13.98 5.83
N PHE A 23 -20.93 -13.42 5.63
CA PHE A 23 -21.34 -12.70 4.45
C PHE A 23 -22.06 -11.42 4.87
N CYS A 24 -21.92 -10.36 4.09
CA CYS A 24 -22.69 -9.13 4.32
C CYS A 24 -24.16 -9.34 3.97
N GLY A 25 -25.08 -9.14 4.93
CA GLY A 25 -26.52 -9.26 4.70
C GLY A 25 -27.12 -8.24 3.73
N ALA A 26 -26.41 -7.15 3.40
CA ALA A 26 -26.89 -6.10 2.50
C ALA A 26 -26.49 -6.32 1.03
N CYS A 27 -25.28 -6.81 0.76
CA CYS A 27 -24.76 -6.95 -0.61
C CYS A 27 -24.23 -8.34 -0.98
N GLY A 28 -24.13 -9.26 -0.01
CA GLY A 28 -23.65 -10.63 -0.25
C GLY A 28 -22.13 -10.81 -0.34
N TYR A 29 -21.32 -9.77 -0.08
CA TYR A 29 -19.86 -9.89 -0.06
C TYR A 29 -19.39 -10.90 0.99
N ASP A 30 -18.44 -11.78 0.62
CA ASP A 30 -17.83 -12.76 1.52
C ASP A 30 -16.76 -12.10 2.41
N LEU A 31 -17.10 -11.91 3.69
CA LEU A 31 -16.25 -11.25 4.69
C LEU A 31 -15.07 -12.13 5.11
N SER A 32 -15.14 -13.44 4.84
CA SER A 32 -14.03 -14.37 5.12
C SER A 32 -12.92 -14.34 4.08
N ALA A 33 -13.19 -13.78 2.90
CA ALA A 33 -12.19 -13.58 1.86
C ALA A 33 -11.30 -12.36 2.13
N VAL A 34 -11.62 -11.55 3.15
CA VAL A 34 -10.78 -10.41 3.54
C VAL A 34 -9.50 -10.96 4.19
N PRO A 35 -8.32 -10.77 3.56
CA PRO A 35 -7.08 -11.18 4.18
C PRO A 35 -6.92 -10.44 5.51
N VAL A 36 -6.37 -11.12 6.52
CA VAL A 36 -5.96 -10.43 7.74
C VAL A 36 -5.03 -9.30 7.33
N ARG A 37 -5.29 -8.09 7.78
CA ARG A 37 -4.30 -7.03 7.58
C ARG A 37 -3.04 -7.50 8.30
N PRO A 38 -1.88 -7.45 7.63
CA PRO A 38 -0.62 -7.52 8.34
C PRO A 38 -0.70 -6.54 9.50
N ASP A 39 -0.25 -6.95 10.67
CA ASP A 39 -0.08 -6.02 11.78
C ASP A 39 0.63 -4.78 11.24
N ASP A 40 0.07 -3.60 11.53
CA ASP A 40 0.64 -2.32 11.13
C ASP A 40 1.90 -2.08 11.97
N HIS A 41 2.99 -2.79 11.65
CA HIS A 41 4.33 -2.48 12.11
C HIS A 41 4.86 -1.39 11.17
N PRO A 42 4.84 -0.11 11.57
CA PRO A 42 5.35 0.93 10.70
C PRO A 42 6.83 0.67 10.44
N THR A 43 7.22 0.65 9.16
CA THR A 43 8.62 0.52 8.72
C THR A 43 9.53 1.59 9.34
N ILE A 44 8.95 2.69 9.84
CA ILE A 44 9.65 3.80 10.49
C ILE A 44 9.02 4.04 11.86
N ALA A 45 9.83 4.01 12.92
CA ALA A 45 9.42 4.51 14.22
C ALA A 45 9.38 6.04 14.19
N LEU A 46 8.20 6.64 14.36
CA LEU A 46 8.05 8.11 14.34
C LEU A 46 8.90 8.83 15.41
N ASN A 47 9.27 8.12 16.49
CA ASN A 47 10.02 8.69 17.61
C ASN A 47 11.45 8.10 17.73
N GLY A 48 11.95 7.41 16.70
CA GLY A 48 13.32 6.89 16.69
C GLY A 48 13.58 5.65 17.58
N SER A 49 12.55 5.03 18.16
CA SER A 49 12.71 3.85 19.02
C SER A 49 13.01 2.54 18.26
N ALA A 50 13.24 2.59 16.95
CA ALA A 50 13.54 1.40 16.18
C ALA A 50 14.96 0.90 16.50
N PRO A 51 15.15 -0.39 16.80
CA PRO A 51 16.49 -0.96 16.95
C PRO A 51 17.28 -0.79 15.64
N PRO A 52 18.60 -0.52 15.73
CA PRO A 52 19.43 -0.37 14.54
C PRO A 52 19.42 -1.67 13.72
N PRO A 53 19.51 -1.58 12.38
CA PRO A 53 19.63 -2.77 11.55
C PRO A 53 20.88 -3.55 11.97
N VAL A 54 20.70 -4.84 12.25
CA VAL A 54 21.82 -5.73 12.58
C VAL A 54 22.64 -5.99 11.32
N PRO A 55 23.96 -5.72 11.32
CA PRO A 55 24.82 -6.07 10.19
C PRO A 55 24.78 -7.58 9.97
N GLY A 56 24.38 -8.02 8.75
CA GLY A 56 24.25 -9.44 8.43
C GLY A 56 22.95 -10.10 8.91
N GLY A 57 21.92 -9.32 9.25
CA GLY A 57 20.57 -9.85 9.42
C GLY A 57 20.07 -10.55 8.15
N PRO A 58 19.10 -11.49 8.26
CA PRO A 58 18.51 -12.11 7.09
C PRO A 58 17.97 -11.02 6.18
N ASP A 59 18.41 -11.03 4.91
CA ASP A 59 17.80 -10.19 3.88
C ASP A 59 16.29 -10.41 3.95
N PRO A 60 15.47 -9.33 4.09
CA PRO A 60 14.04 -9.49 3.91
C PRO A 60 13.92 -10.08 2.51
N GLY A 61 13.41 -11.31 2.40
CA GLY A 61 13.50 -12.20 1.23
C GLY A 61 12.77 -11.70 -0.01
N TRP A 62 13.03 -10.45 -0.37
CA TRP A 62 12.61 -9.78 -1.56
C TRP A 62 13.27 -10.49 -2.73
N PRO A 63 12.48 -10.88 -3.73
CA PRO A 63 13.03 -11.49 -4.92
C PRO A 63 13.97 -10.49 -5.58
N ALA A 64 15.17 -10.95 -5.94
CA ALA A 64 16.07 -10.17 -6.77
C ALA A 64 15.35 -9.83 -8.08
N ALA A 65 15.35 -8.55 -8.46
CA ALA A 65 14.81 -8.15 -9.73
C ALA A 65 15.56 -8.88 -10.85
N PRO A 66 14.84 -9.45 -11.86
CA PRO A 66 15.49 -10.08 -13.00
C PRO A 66 16.35 -9.03 -13.73
N ALA A 67 17.54 -9.45 -14.17
CA ALA A 67 18.42 -8.57 -14.94
C ALA A 67 17.72 -8.17 -16.26
N PRO A 68 17.78 -6.89 -16.66
CA PRO A 68 17.25 -6.49 -17.95
C PRO A 68 18.02 -7.19 -19.06
N GLU A 69 17.29 -7.80 -19.98
CA GLU A 69 17.84 -8.37 -21.21
C GLU A 69 18.14 -7.26 -22.22
N GLY A 70 19.29 -6.60 -22.03
CA GLY A 70 19.77 -5.55 -22.92
C GLY A 70 21.08 -4.92 -22.45
N PRO A 71 21.74 -4.11 -23.30
CA PRO A 71 22.86 -3.28 -22.88
C PRO A 71 22.43 -2.41 -21.69
N ALA A 72 23.31 -2.23 -20.72
CA ALA A 72 23.09 -1.35 -19.56
C ALA A 72 23.04 0.12 -20.02
N VAL A 73 21.91 0.52 -20.60
CA VAL A 73 21.61 1.92 -20.89
C VAL A 73 20.98 2.49 -19.63
N PRO A 74 21.53 3.57 -19.04
CA PRO A 74 20.89 4.23 -17.92
C PRO A 74 19.49 4.69 -18.35
N ALA A 75 18.48 4.38 -17.55
CA ALA A 75 17.12 4.86 -17.81
C ALA A 75 17.13 6.39 -17.93
N PRO A 76 16.33 6.97 -18.84
CA PRO A 76 16.21 8.42 -18.92
C PRO A 76 15.72 8.95 -17.58
N ALA A 77 16.49 9.86 -16.98
CA ALA A 77 16.06 10.53 -15.76
C ALA A 77 14.85 11.41 -16.09
N HIS A 78 13.72 11.14 -15.45
CA HIS A 78 12.56 12.02 -15.54
C HIS A 78 12.88 13.29 -14.76
N LEU A 79 13.27 14.35 -15.45
CA LEU A 79 13.38 15.67 -14.84
C LEU A 79 11.96 16.17 -14.55
N PRO A 80 11.67 16.66 -13.33
CA PRO A 80 10.39 17.31 -13.08
C PRO A 80 10.28 18.54 -13.96
N ASP A 81 9.12 18.74 -14.60
CA ASP A 81 8.81 20.02 -15.24
C ASP A 81 8.60 21.05 -14.11
N PRO A 82 9.44 22.09 -14.00
CA PRO A 82 9.28 23.11 -12.97
C PRO A 82 7.99 23.94 -13.17
N THR A 83 7.37 23.84 -14.35
CA THR A 83 6.11 24.51 -14.68
C THR A 83 4.97 23.51 -14.51
N GLY A 84 4.22 23.61 -13.41
CA GLY A 84 3.05 22.77 -13.20
C GLY A 84 2.05 22.91 -14.35
N THR A 85 1.80 21.82 -15.07
CA THR A 85 0.75 21.72 -16.08
C THR A 85 -0.43 20.90 -15.57
N ASP A 86 -1.64 21.29 -15.94
CA ASP A 86 -2.84 20.46 -15.79
C ASP A 86 -2.70 19.16 -16.61
N PRO A 87 -3.44 18.07 -16.30
CA PRO A 87 -3.56 16.87 -17.13
C PRO A 87 -3.79 17.09 -18.64
N GLY A 88 -4.35 18.24 -19.05
CA GLY A 88 -4.47 18.65 -20.45
C GLY A 88 -3.20 19.29 -21.06
N GLY A 89 -2.10 19.41 -20.31
CA GLY A 89 -0.84 20.02 -20.74
C GLY A 89 -0.83 21.56 -20.69
N ALA A 90 -1.89 22.20 -20.18
CA ALA A 90 -1.97 23.65 -20.05
C ALA A 90 -1.26 24.13 -18.77
N ALA A 91 -0.55 25.25 -18.84
CA ALA A 91 0.07 25.88 -17.68
C ALA A 91 -0.98 26.29 -16.64
N LEU A 92 -0.73 25.95 -15.36
CA LEU A 92 -1.61 26.36 -14.28
C LEU A 92 -1.48 27.88 -14.02
N PRO A 93 -2.58 28.60 -13.78
CA PRO A 93 -2.51 30.01 -13.40
C PRO A 93 -1.82 30.16 -12.02
N PRO A 94 -1.15 31.29 -11.74
CA PRO A 94 -0.60 31.56 -10.42
C PRO A 94 -1.73 31.57 -9.39
N GLY A 95 -1.59 30.77 -8.33
CA GLY A 95 -2.51 30.80 -7.18
C GLY A 95 -2.44 32.18 -6.51
N THR A 96 -3.61 32.77 -6.25
CA THR A 96 -3.77 34.01 -5.49
C THR A 96 -3.69 33.77 -4.00
#